data_AF-A0AAE1KFF7-F1
#
_entry.id   AF-A0AAE1KFF7-F1
#
_cell.length_a   1.000
_cell.length_b   1.000
_cell.length_c   1.000
_cell.angle_alpha   90.00
_cell.angle_beta   90.00
_cell.angle_gamma   90.00
#
_symmetry.space_group_name_H-M   'P 1'
#
loop_
_entity.id
_entity.type
_entity.pdbx_description
1 polymer ?
#
loop_
_entity_poly.entity_id
_entity_poly.type
_entity_poly.pdbx_seq_one_letter_code
_entity_poly.pdbx_strand_id
1 'polypeptide(L)'
;MDGTIYTCWATREELVAGEFAAICDYTSQRKVMSWDFRNTGQCHLYITRETIYFSQLSMLFRINSSYLEGANKIVQRLVEGGLLDHWLSQDLRYATQCLRPPTSDPYLLKQSLPFEALLGPAFMVFAGKL
;
A
#
# COMPACT_ATOMS: atom_id res chain seq x y z
N MET A 1 2.84 1.29 -26.78
CA MET A 1 2.57 0.85 -25.40
C MET A 1 3.85 0.23 -24.89
N ASP A 2 4.59 0.97 -24.08
CA ASP A 2 5.80 0.47 -23.45
C ASP A 2 5.35 -0.59 -22.42
N GLY A 3 5.69 -1.85 -22.65
CA GLY A 3 5.13 -3.02 -21.95
C GLY A 3 5.55 -3.15 -20.49
N THR A 4 5.93 -2.06 -19.85
CA THR A 4 6.45 -2.02 -18.48
C THR A 4 5.31 -1.72 -17.52
N ILE A 5 4.87 -2.74 -16.79
CA ILE A 5 3.99 -2.55 -15.63
C ILE A 5 4.85 -1.87 -14.55
N TYR A 6 4.63 -0.57 -14.33
CA TYR A 6 5.32 0.15 -13.25
C TYR A 6 4.94 -0.47 -11.90
N THR A 7 5.95 -0.79 -11.10
CA THR A 7 5.72 -1.28 -9.74
C THR A 7 5.28 -0.12 -8.84
N CYS A 8 4.37 -0.37 -7.88
CA CYS A 8 4.04 0.63 -6.85
C CYS A 8 5.26 1.20 -6.14
N TRP A 9 6.35 0.43 -6.07
CA TRP A 9 7.59 0.91 -5.48
C TRP A 9 8.28 2.00 -6.29
N ALA A 10 8.24 1.89 -7.63
CA ALA A 10 8.86 2.87 -8.52
C ALA A 10 8.13 4.21 -8.45
N THR A 11 6.80 4.19 -8.36
CA THR A 11 5.94 5.39 -8.38
C THR A 11 5.44 5.82 -7.00
N ARG A 12 6.11 5.36 -5.93
CA ARG A 12 5.69 5.59 -4.53
C ARG A 12 5.51 7.05 -4.14
N GLU A 13 6.31 7.94 -4.73
CA GLU A 13 6.29 9.38 -4.42
C GLU A 13 5.04 10.03 -5.02
N GLU A 14 4.73 9.73 -6.28
CA GLU A 14 3.51 10.17 -6.97
C GLU A 14 2.24 9.63 -6.29
N LEU A 15 2.30 8.37 -5.79
CA LEU A 15 1.23 7.77 -4.99
C LEU A 15 0.99 8.52 -3.68
N VAL A 16 2.06 8.83 -2.92
CA VAL A 16 1.95 9.59 -1.67
C VAL A 16 1.50 11.03 -1.93
N ALA A 17 1.88 11.63 -3.07
CA ALA A 17 1.40 12.94 -3.50
C ALA A 17 -0.08 12.95 -3.91
N GLY A 18 -0.72 11.77 -4.06
CA GLY A 18 -2.13 11.64 -4.42
C GLY A 18 -2.41 11.91 -5.90
N GLU A 19 -1.40 11.76 -6.77
CA GLU A 19 -1.57 12.01 -8.22
C GLU A 19 -2.47 10.95 -8.90
N PHE A 20 -2.46 9.73 -8.38
CA PHE A 20 -3.31 8.62 -8.84
C PHE A 20 -3.49 7.55 -7.77
N ALA A 21 -4.40 6.61 -8.02
CA ALA A 21 -4.55 5.37 -7.26
C ALA A 21 -3.97 4.19 -8.07
N ALA A 22 -3.32 3.23 -7.39
CA ALA A 22 -2.73 2.06 -8.04
C ALA A 22 -3.27 0.74 -7.49
N ILE A 23 -3.37 -0.24 -8.38
CA ILE A 23 -3.60 -1.65 -8.05
C ILE A 23 -2.24 -2.35 -8.07
N CYS A 24 -1.84 -2.91 -6.93
CA CYS A 24 -0.56 -3.59 -6.74
C CYS A 24 -0.72 -4.79 -5.81
N ASP A 25 0.29 -5.65 -5.75
CA ASP A 25 0.32 -6.71 -4.75
C ASP A 25 0.38 -6.12 -3.33
N TYR A 26 -0.20 -6.85 -2.39
CA TYR A 26 -0.36 -6.41 -0.99
C TYR A 26 0.98 -6.11 -0.31
N THR A 27 2.03 -6.85 -0.66
CA THR A 27 3.37 -6.65 -0.10
C THR A 27 3.97 -5.33 -0.55
N SER A 28 3.88 -5.01 -1.84
CA SER A 28 4.31 -3.73 -2.39
C SER A 28 3.55 -2.55 -1.80
N GLN A 29 2.22 -2.67 -1.64
CA GLN A 29 1.42 -1.63 -0.98
C GLN A 29 1.91 -1.37 0.45
N ARG A 30 2.08 -2.42 1.25
CA ARG A 30 2.61 -2.30 2.62
C ARG A 30 4.03 -1.74 2.64
N LYS A 31 4.86 -2.06 1.65
CA LYS A 31 6.23 -1.53 1.55
C LYS A 31 6.22 -0.02 1.34
N VAL A 32 5.34 0.48 0.47
CA VAL A 32 5.17 1.92 0.25
C VAL A 32 4.66 2.61 1.52
N MET A 33 3.66 2.04 2.20
CA MET A 33 3.15 2.57 3.48
C MET A 33 4.24 2.58 4.57
N SER A 34 5.06 1.53 4.65
CA SER A 34 6.20 1.45 5.58
C SER A 34 7.22 2.54 5.31
N TRP A 35 7.50 2.80 4.03
CA TRP A 35 8.42 3.86 3.59
C TRP A 35 7.89 5.26 3.88
N ASP A 36 6.62 5.53 3.56
CA ASP A 36 5.96 6.82 3.84
C ASP A 36 6.03 7.13 5.34
N PHE A 37 5.52 6.22 6.18
CA PHE A 37 5.54 6.40 7.62
C PHE A 37 6.95 6.57 8.18
N ARG A 38 7.93 5.82 7.66
CA ARG A 38 9.32 5.94 8.10
C ARG A 38 9.90 7.33 7.83
N ASN A 39 9.50 7.97 6.73
CA ASN A 39 10.05 9.26 6.32
C ASN A 39 9.26 10.46 6.88
N THR A 40 7.94 10.33 7.00
CA THR A 40 7.04 11.44 7.37
C THR A 40 6.52 11.32 8.80
N GLY A 41 6.54 10.12 9.39
CA GLY A 41 5.85 9.82 10.65
C GLY A 41 4.32 9.81 10.55
N GLN A 42 3.78 9.87 9.33
CA GLN A 42 2.34 9.94 9.04
C GLN A 42 1.94 8.85 8.03
N CYS A 43 0.63 8.61 7.92
CA CYS A 43 0.06 7.62 7.01
C CYS A 43 -0.77 8.33 5.93
N HIS A 44 -0.20 8.56 4.76
CA HIS A 44 -0.92 9.22 3.66
C HIS A 44 -1.70 8.25 2.78
N LEU A 45 -1.44 6.94 2.93
CA LEU A 45 -1.97 5.90 2.07
C LEU A 45 -2.84 4.91 2.86
N TYR A 46 -3.88 4.41 2.21
CA TYR A 46 -4.75 3.36 2.72
C TYR A 46 -4.95 2.26 1.67
N ILE A 47 -5.10 1.02 2.13
CA ILE A 47 -5.45 -0.12 1.29
C ILE A 47 -6.97 -0.26 1.30
N THR A 48 -7.57 -0.57 0.14
CA THR A 48 -9.01 -0.84 0.04
C THR A 48 -9.41 -2.01 0.94
N ARG A 49 -10.65 -2.00 1.43
CA ARG A 49 -11.17 -3.06 2.31
C ARG A 49 -11.09 -4.45 1.66
N GLU A 50 -11.45 -4.53 0.38
CA GLU A 50 -11.47 -5.78 -0.36
C GLU A 50 -10.18 -5.93 -1.17
N THR A 51 -9.62 -7.14 -1.16
CA THR A 51 -8.48 -7.52 -1.99
C THR A 51 -8.96 -8.26 -3.23
N ILE A 52 -8.70 -7.70 -4.41
CA ILE A 52 -9.25 -8.20 -5.68
C ILE A 52 -8.46 -9.42 -6.21
N TYR A 53 -7.15 -9.52 -5.90
CA TYR A 53 -6.29 -10.60 -6.37
C TYR A 53 -5.09 -10.81 -5.45
N PHE A 54 -4.73 -12.08 -5.18
CA PHE A 54 -3.51 -12.44 -4.45
C PHE A 54 -2.52 -13.09 -5.42
N SER A 55 -1.35 -12.47 -5.61
CA SER A 55 -0.28 -13.04 -6.41
C SER A 55 0.81 -13.63 -5.51
N GLN A 56 1.30 -14.81 -5.85
CA GLN A 56 2.46 -15.43 -5.21
C GLN A 56 3.73 -14.99 -5.94
N LEU A 57 4.75 -14.58 -5.18
CA LEU A 57 6.08 -14.29 -5.73
C LEU A 57 6.81 -15.61 -6.00
N SER A 58 7.36 -15.74 -7.21
CA SER A 58 8.15 -16.91 -7.62
C SER A 58 9.36 -16.49 -8.44
N MET A 59 10.35 -17.38 -8.52
CA MET A 59 11.55 -17.16 -9.35
C MET A 59 11.35 -17.81 -10.72
N LEU A 60 11.56 -17.04 -11.78
CA LEU A 60 11.50 -17.55 -13.15
C LEU A 60 12.90 -17.95 -13.62
N PHE A 61 13.01 -19.14 -14.22
CA PHE A 61 14.25 -19.67 -14.78
C PHE A 61 14.09 -19.96 -16.27
N ARG A 62 15.18 -19.86 -17.02
CA ARG A 62 15.23 -20.37 -18.40
C ARG A 62 15.01 -21.88 -18.40
N ILE A 63 14.32 -22.39 -19.42
CA ILE A 63 14.20 -23.84 -19.66
C ILE A 63 15.61 -24.46 -19.68
N ASN A 64 15.78 -25.57 -18.97
CA ASN A 64 17.05 -26.29 -18.79
C ASN A 64 18.17 -25.48 -18.11
N SER A 65 17.81 -24.48 -17.30
CA SER A 65 18.78 -23.77 -16.46
C SER A 65 19.43 -24.73 -15.44
N SER A 66 20.76 -24.80 -15.44
CA SER A 66 21.54 -25.54 -14.44
C SER A 66 21.39 -24.98 -13.02
N TYR A 67 20.88 -23.76 -12.88
CA TYR A 67 20.68 -23.11 -11.58
C TYR A 67 19.39 -23.54 -10.87
N LEU A 68 18.43 -24.13 -11.59
CA LEU A 68 17.09 -24.40 -11.05
C LEU A 68 17.14 -25.27 -9.78
N GLU A 69 17.88 -26.38 -9.82
CA GLU A 69 17.92 -27.32 -8.70
C GLU A 69 18.59 -26.69 -7.47
N GLY A 70 19.69 -25.97 -7.67
CA GLY A 70 20.39 -25.27 -6.59
C GLY A 70 19.53 -24.16 -5.97
N ALA A 71 18.86 -23.36 -6.81
CA ALA A 71 17.98 -22.29 -6.35
C ALA A 71 16.79 -22.85 -5.57
N ASN A 72 16.16 -23.93 -6.03
CA ASN A 72 15.06 -24.58 -5.31
C ASN A 72 15.48 -25.02 -3.91
N LYS A 73 16.66 -25.65 -3.77
CA LYS A 73 17.21 -26.06 -2.46
C LYS A 73 17.45 -24.85 -1.54
N ILE A 74 17.95 -23.74 -2.07
CA ILE A 74 18.18 -22.51 -1.30
C ILE A 74 16.85 -21.90 -0.86
N VAL A 75 15.93 -21.70 -1.80
CA VAL A 75 14.60 -21.13 -1.52
C VAL A 75 13.86 -21.97 -0.48
N GLN A 76 13.88 -23.29 -0.61
CA GLN A 76 13.28 -24.19 0.37
C GLN A 76 13.86 -23.97 1.77
N ARG A 77 15.19 -23.91 1.91
CA ARG A 77 15.84 -23.64 3.21
C ARG A 77 15.50 -22.26 3.77
N LEU A 78 15.40 -21.24 2.92
CA LEU A 78 15.01 -19.90 3.34
C LEU A 78 13.57 -19.85 3.86
N VAL A 79 12.67 -20.59 3.20
CA VAL A 79 11.26 -20.73 3.62
C VAL A 79 11.16 -21.53 4.91
N GLU A 80 11.73 -22.73 4.96
CA GLU A 80 11.68 -23.62 6.14
C GLU A 80 12.38 -23.00 7.36
N GLY A 81 13.44 -22.21 7.13
CA GLY A 81 14.14 -21.47 8.18
C GLY A 81 13.43 -20.19 8.63
N GLY A 82 12.28 -19.82 8.02
CA GLY A 82 11.54 -18.60 8.35
C GLY A 82 12.29 -17.30 8.04
N LEU A 83 13.36 -17.36 7.25
CA LEU A 83 14.25 -16.23 7.02
C LEU A 83 13.59 -15.17 6.12
N LEU A 84 12.79 -15.63 5.15
CA LEU A 84 11.99 -14.74 4.31
C LEU A 84 10.96 -13.97 5.13
N ASP A 85 10.24 -14.65 6.03
CA ASP A 85 9.25 -14.01 6.90
C ASP A 85 9.92 -13.01 7.85
N HIS A 86 11.09 -13.38 8.38
CA HIS A 86 11.86 -12.49 9.23
C HIS A 86 12.26 -11.20 8.51
N TRP A 87 12.89 -11.30 7.34
CA TRP A 87 13.30 -10.11 6.56
C TRP A 87 12.09 -9.28 6.11
N LEU A 88 11.02 -9.93 5.66
CA LEU A 88 9.81 -9.24 5.25
C LEU A 88 9.17 -8.49 6.42
N SER A 89 9.12 -9.10 7.61
CA SER A 89 8.59 -8.44 8.81
C SER A 89 9.40 -7.22 9.22
N GLN A 90 10.73 -7.25 9.03
CA GLN A 90 11.61 -6.13 9.33
C GLN A 90 11.37 -4.96 8.39
N ASP A 91 11.26 -5.23 7.09
CA ASP A 91 11.03 -4.19 6.07
C ASP A 91 9.62 -3.58 6.17
N LEU A 92 8.62 -4.39 6.54
CA LEU A 92 7.23 -3.96 6.63
C LEU A 92 6.79 -3.51 8.02
N ARG A 93 7.71 -3.40 8.99
CA ARG A 93 7.37 -3.12 10.39
C ARG A 93 6.55 -1.85 10.57
N TYR A 94 6.85 -0.79 9.81
CA TYR A 94 6.18 0.50 9.94
C TYR A 94 4.79 0.53 9.29
N ALA A 95 4.54 -0.33 8.30
CA ALA A 95 3.23 -0.43 7.66
C ALA A 95 2.11 -0.71 8.68
N THR A 96 2.41 -1.44 9.76
CA THR A 96 1.43 -1.77 10.81
C THR A 96 0.79 -0.54 11.47
N GLN A 97 1.48 0.60 11.48
CA GLN A 97 0.91 1.86 12.00
C GLN A 97 -0.20 2.40 11.10
N CYS A 98 -0.11 2.13 9.81
CA CYS A 98 -1.01 2.63 8.77
C CYS A 98 -2.11 1.63 8.36
N LEU A 99 -2.06 0.39 8.85
CA LEU A 99 -3.09 -0.62 8.60
C LEU A 99 -4.34 -0.45 9.47
N ARG A 100 -4.40 0.61 10.27
CA ARG A 100 -5.60 0.96 11.05
C ARG A 100 -6.65 1.58 10.13
N PRO A 101 -7.95 1.36 10.39
CA PRO A 101 -8.98 1.97 9.57
C PRO A 101 -8.86 3.51 9.60
N PRO A 102 -9.15 4.21 8.48
CA PRO A 102 -9.05 5.68 8.40
C PRO A 102 -9.82 6.41 9.50
N THR A 103 -10.93 5.83 9.96
CA THR A 103 -11.77 6.35 11.05
C THR A 103 -11.08 6.37 12.42
N SER A 104 -9.96 5.66 12.56
CA SER A 104 -9.14 5.63 13.77
C SER A 104 -7.88 6.47 13.66
N ASP A 105 -7.66 7.16 12.53
CA ASP A 105 -6.53 8.06 12.33
C ASP A 105 -6.87 9.48 12.85
N PRO A 106 -6.18 9.97 13.90
CA PRO A 106 -6.39 11.32 14.43
C PRO A 106 -6.15 12.43 13.41
N TYR A 107 -5.34 12.19 12.36
CA TYR A 107 -5.00 13.19 11.34
C TYR A 107 -6.14 13.42 10.36
N LEU A 108 -6.86 12.36 9.95
CA LEU A 108 -8.03 12.48 9.08
C LEU A 108 -9.21 13.15 9.80
N LEU A 109 -9.37 12.88 11.09
CA LEU A 109 -10.31 13.61 11.95
C LEU A 109 -9.98 15.10 12.10
N LYS A 110 -8.73 15.50 11.82
CA LYS A 110 -8.25 16.88 11.96
C LYS A 110 -8.32 17.68 10.67
N GLN A 111 -8.67 17.06 9.53
CA GLN A 111 -9.00 17.82 8.33
C GLN A 111 -10.30 18.61 8.62
N SER A 112 -10.15 19.92 8.82
CA SER A 112 -11.28 20.82 8.95
C SER A 112 -12.14 20.70 7.70
N LEU A 113 -13.42 20.37 7.88
CA LEU A 113 -14.38 20.37 6.78
C LEU A 113 -14.34 21.75 6.10
N PRO A 114 -14.23 21.82 4.77
CA PRO A 114 -14.27 23.08 4.04
C PRO A 114 -15.59 23.81 4.33
N PHE A 115 -15.58 25.14 4.39
CA PHE A 115 -16.79 25.95 4.61
C PHE A 115 -17.87 25.64 3.56
N GLU A 116 -17.42 25.24 2.37
CA GLU A 116 -18.22 24.76 1.26
C GLU A 116 -19.13 23.58 1.64
N ALA A 117 -18.69 22.70 2.56
CA ALA A 117 -19.51 21.60 3.08
C ALA A 117 -20.68 22.08 3.96
N LEU A 118 -20.61 23.31 4.49
CA LEU A 118 -21.68 23.93 5.29
C LEU A 118 -22.71 24.67 4.42
N LEU A 119 -22.41 24.92 3.14
CA LEU A 119 -23.32 25.61 2.23
C LEU A 119 -24.58 24.78 1.96
N GLY A 120 -24.48 23.46 1.79
CA GLY A 120 -25.66 22.60 1.55
C GLY A 120 -26.72 22.70 2.66
N PRO A 121 -26.36 22.46 3.93
CA PRO A 121 -27.26 22.67 5.07
C PRO A 121 -27.77 24.11 5.18
N ALA A 122 -26.92 25.11 4.94
CA ALA A 122 -27.33 26.52 4.97
C ALA A 122 -28.40 26.82 3.91
N PHE A 123 -28.21 26.36 2.67
CA PHE A 123 -29.19 26.49 1.59
C PHE A 123 -30.52 25.84 1.95
N MET A 124 -30.53 24.67 2.59
CA MET A 124 -31.79 24.04 3.03
C MET A 124 -32.52 24.86 4.10
N VAL A 125 -31.80 25.49 5.03
CA VAL A 125 -32.39 26.35 6.06
C VAL A 125 -32.95 27.64 5.47
N PHE A 126 -32.28 28.22 4.47
CA PHE A 126 -32.74 29.45 3.81
C PHE A 126 -33.85 29.19 2.78
N ALA A 127 -33.82 28.06 2.07
CA ALA A 127 -34.88 27.68 1.12
C ALA A 127 -36.16 27.18 1.82
N GLY A 128 -36.06 26.66 3.05
CA GLY A 128 -37.21 26.26 3.87
C GLY A 128 -37.94 27.43 4.57
N LYS A 129 -37.54 28.68 4.31
CA LYS A 129 -38.14 29.90 4.87
C LYS A 129 -38.85 30.78 3.82
N LEU A 130 -39.20 30.23 2.67
CA LEU A 130 -40.06 30.83 1.64
C LEU A 130 -41.37 30.05 1.51
#